data_AF-A0A7Y5N7J8-F1
#
_entry.id   AF-A0A7Y5N7J8-F1
#
_cell.length_a   1.000
_cell.length_b   1.000
_cell.length_c   1.000
_cell.angle_alpha   90.00
_cell.angle_beta   90.00
_cell.angle_gamma   90.00
#
_symmetry.space_group_name_H-M   'P 1'
#
loop_
_entity.id
_entity.type
_entity.pdbx_description
1 polymer ?
#
loop_
_entity_poly.entity_id
_entity_poly.type
_entity_poly.pdbx_seq_one_letter_code
_entity_poly.pdbx_strand_id
1 'polypeptide(L)' 'SAYLGGGVSYLATERERGRAYLALVAGWELKTRAGWVPTIEAGLGGGARIGIALRRGMVSWR' A
#
# COMPACT_ATOMS: atom_id res chain seq x y z
N SER A 1 12.01 -6.26 -4.12
CA SER A 1 12.31 -5.10 -5.00
C SER A 1 11.67 -3.86 -4.43
N ALA A 2 12.32 -2.70 -4.51
CA ALA A 2 11.71 -1.43 -4.10
C ALA A 2 10.84 -0.85 -5.23
N TYR A 3 9.78 -0.13 -4.89
CA TYR A 3 8.91 0.56 -5.84
C TYR A 3 8.34 1.86 -5.26
N LEU A 4 7.89 2.74 -6.15
CA LEU A 4 7.11 3.92 -5.81
C LEU A 4 5.71 3.79 -6.41
N GLY A 5 4.70 4.21 -5.67
CA GLY A 5 3.30 4.15 -6.07
C GLY A 5 2.49 5.30 -5.48
N GLY A 6 1.21 5.31 -5.84
CA GLY A 6 0.23 6.23 -5.30
C GLY A 6 -1.01 5.49 -4.82
N GLY A 7 -1.72 6.06 -3.86
CA GLY A 7 -2.94 5.50 -3.31
C GLY A 7 -3.94 6.57 -2.90
N VAL A 8 -5.20 6.19 -2.81
CA VAL A 8 -6.26 7.01 -2.21
C VAL A 8 -6.59 6.40 -0.86
N SER A 9 -6.66 7.24 0.16
CA SER A 9 -6.96 6.81 1.52
C SER A 9 -8.06 7.67 2.11
N TYR A 10 -9.03 7.04 2.75
CA TYR A 10 -10.19 7.71 3.31
C TYR A 10 -10.18 7.54 4.82
N LEU A 11 -10.19 8.66 5.54
CA LEU A 11 -10.29 8.67 6.99
C LEU A 11 -11.71 9.11 7.36
N ALA A 12 -12.50 8.18 7.88
CA ALA A 12 -13.77 8.48 8.53
C ALA A 12 -13.57 8.58 10.04
N THR A 13 -14.09 9.64 10.64
CA THR A 13 -14.16 9.80 12.10
C THR A 13 -15.64 9.91 12.46
N GLU A 14 -16.08 9.28 13.56
CA GLU A 14 -17.51 9.19 13.93
C GLU A 14 -18.23 10.55 14.03
N ARG A 15 -17.50 11.65 14.18
CA ARG A 15 -18.05 13.01 14.35
C ARG A 15 -17.93 13.92 13.12
N GLU A 16 -17.21 13.54 12.06
CA GLU A 16 -16.99 14.40 10.88
C GLU A 16 -17.20 13.66 9.55
N ARG A 17 -17.59 14.40 8.49
CA ARG A 17 -17.54 13.90 7.11
C ARG A 17 -16.11 13.45 6.82
N GLY A 18 -15.96 12.18 6.43
CA GLY A 18 -14.63 11.62 6.19
C GLY A 18 -13.89 12.35 5.07
N ARG A 19 -12.56 12.38 5.19
CA ARG A 19 -11.67 13.08 4.26
C ARG A 19 -10.88 12.07 3.44
N ALA A 20 -10.85 12.29 2.13
CA ALA A 20 -10.01 11.54 1.21
C ALA A 20 -8.66 12.24 1.04
N TYR A 21 -7.59 11.45 1.00
CA TYR A 21 -6.23 11.92 0.80
C TYR A 21 -5.57 11.12 -0.31
N LEU A 22 -4.84 11.83 -1.17
CA LEU A 22 -3.87 11.21 -2.06
C LEU A 22 -2.60 10.94 -1.26
N ALA A 23 -2.08 9.72 -1.38
CA ALA A 23 -0.86 9.29 -0.73
C ALA A 23 0.17 8.87 -1.78
N LEU A 24 1.39 9.36 -1.62
CA LEU A 24 2.56 8.80 -2.28
C LEU A 24 3.10 7.68 -1.37
N VAL A 25 3.45 6.55 -1.96
CA VAL A 25 3.86 5.35 -1.24
C VAL A 25 5.19 4.86 -1.79
N ALA A 26 6.15 4.63 -0.91
CA ALA A 26 7.35 3.86 -1.20
C ALA A 26 7.20 2.48 -0.58
N GLY A 27 7.35 1.44 -1.39
CA GLY A 27 7.15 0.06 -0.98
C GLY A 27 8.38 -0.80 -1.22
N TRP A 28 8.54 -1.83 -0.40
CA TRP A 28 9.55 -2.87 -0.58
C TRP A 28 8.88 -4.24 -0.62
N GLU A 29 9.09 -4.96 -1.72
CA GLU A 29 8.63 -6.33 -1.89
C GLU A 29 9.58 -7.32 -1.22
N LEU A 30 9.01 -8.16 -0.37
CA LEU A 30 9.67 -9.27 0.28
C LEU A 30 9.65 -10.52 -0.61
N LYS A 31 10.34 -11.57 -0.16
CA LYS A 31 10.44 -12.82 -0.91
C LYS A 31 9.07 -13.43 -1.14
N THR A 32 8.75 -13.73 -2.41
CA THR A 32 7.50 -14.38 -2.80
C THR A 32 7.36 -15.74 -2.12
N ARG A 33 6.19 -16.03 -1.56
CA ARG A 33 5.85 -17.31 -0.93
C ARG A 33 4.48 -17.76 -1.39
N ALA A 34 4.40 -18.97 -1.95
CA ALA A 34 3.14 -19.56 -2.45
C ALA A 34 2.34 -18.65 -3.41
N GLY A 35 3.02 -17.94 -4.30
CA GLY A 35 2.37 -17.01 -5.25
C GLY A 35 1.91 -15.69 -4.63
N TRP A 36 2.24 -15.41 -3.36
CA TRP A 36 2.01 -14.13 -2.71
C TRP A 36 3.31 -13.36 -2.54
N VAL A 37 3.25 -12.06 -2.75
CA VAL A 37 4.36 -11.12 -2.53
C VAL A 37 3.97 -10.22 -1.36
N PRO A 38 4.50 -10.49 -0.15
CA PRO A 38 4.34 -9.59 0.98
C PRO A 38 5.15 -8.33 0.74
N THR A 39 4.63 -7.20 1.19
CA THR A 39 5.20 -5.87 0.94
C THR A 39 5.09 -5.02 2.20
N ILE A 40 6.11 -4.20 2.44
CA ILE A 40 6.10 -3.17 3.49
C ILE A 40 6.06 -1.83 2.77
N GLU A 41 5.17 -0.96 3.20
CA GLU A 41 4.92 0.34 2.57
C GLU A 41 5.07 1.46 3.59
N ALA A 42 5.66 2.56 3.16
CA ALA A 42 5.67 3.82 3.88
C ALA A 42 5.09 4.90 2.97
N GLY A 43 4.18 5.73 3.47
CA GLY A 43 3.48 6.70 2.65
C GLY A 43 3.20 8.02 3.34
N LEU A 44 3.02 9.05 2.51
CA LEU A 44 2.70 10.42 2.90
C LEU A 44 1.45 10.88 2.14
N GLY A 45 0.40 11.23 2.87
CA GLY A 45 -0.87 11.69 2.29
C GLY A 45 -1.95 11.89 3.34
N GLY A 46 -2.07 13.13 3.85
CA GLY A 46 -2.90 13.44 5.03
C GLY A 46 -2.29 12.98 6.36
N GLY A 47 -1.01 12.58 6.35
CA GLY A 47 -0.26 12.05 7.49
C GLY A 47 0.83 11.07 7.04
N ALA A 48 1.74 10.72 7.96
CA ALA A 48 2.73 9.66 7.74
C ALA A 48 2.13 8.30 8.10
N ARG A 49 2.37 7.29 7.26
CA ARG A 49 1.83 5.94 7.43
C ARG A 49 2.85 4.87 7.10
N ILE A 50 2.73 3.75 7.80
CA ILE A 50 3.45 2.51 7.53
C ILE A 50 2.40 1.41 7.43
N GLY A 51 2.55 0.53 6.44
CA GLY A 51 1.60 -0.55 6.17
C GLY A 51 2.31 -1.83 5.75
N ILE A 52 1.56 -2.92 5.86
CA ILE A 52 1.95 -4.22 5.31
C ILE A 52 0.83 -4.59 4.33
N ALA A 53 1.21 -4.89 3.10
CA ALA A 53 0.28 -5.34 2.07
C ALA A 53 0.72 -6.70 1.52
N LEU A 54 -0.25 -7.47 1.05
CA LEU A 54 -0.03 -8.79 0.46
C LEU A 54 -0.65 -8.79 -0.92
N ARG A 55 0.17 -8.80 -1.97
CA ARG A 55 -0.32 -8.92 -3.35
C ARG A 55 -0.18 -10.35 -3.84
N ARG A 56 -1.15 -10.81 -4.63
CA ARG A 56 -0.99 -12.07 -5.35
C ARG A 56 -0.10 -11.79 -6.56
N GLY A 57 1.02 -12.49 -6.66
CA GLY A 57 1.86 -12.46 -7.85
C GLY A 57 1.07 -13.03 -9.02
N MET A 58 0.93 -12.26 -10.09
CA MET A 58 0.43 -12.81 -11.34
C MET A 58 1.45 -13.85 -11.80
N VAL A 59 1.04 -15.12 -11.85
CA VAL A 59 1.83 -16.17 -12.48
C VAL A 59 1.98 -15.74 -13.93
N SER A 60 3.18 -15.33 -14.31
CA SER A 60 3.54 -15.17 -15.72
C SER A 60 3.28 -16.52 -16.37
N TRP A 61 2.19 -16.64 -17.12
CA TRP A 61 2.09 -17.69 -18.12
C TRP A 61 3.25 -17.45 -19.07
N ARG A 62 4.14 -18.44 -19.13
CA ARG A 62 5.30 -18.46 -20.01
C ARG A 62 4.87 -18.51 -21.45
#